data_AF-A0A084SK86-F1
#
_entry.id   AF-A0A084SK86-F1
#
_cell.length_a   1.000
_cell.length_b   1.000
_cell.length_c   1.000
_cell.angle_alpha   90.00
_cell.angle_beta   90.00
_cell.angle_gamma   90.00
#
_symmetry.space_group_name_H-M   'P 1'
#
loop_
_entity.id
_entity.type
_entity.pdbx_description
1 polymer ?
#
loop_
_entity_poly.entity_id
_entity_poly.type
_entity_poly.pdbx_seq_one_letter_code
_entity_poly.pdbx_strand_id
1 'polypeptide(L)'
;MRPETEQAERLASTLEEVEVEGVGKLRFVVGDKQRLHIGTQPLGSYLEQAQLGWVVKLGQWLEEMEWGGFFGAYKPGGRAPLHPRLVVGLFVYGLLNKQWGLRPLEKLARRDVGAWWLCGGEQPDHSTLGRFCLLHLEILTEDFFVEVTRKVLREVGVQAGIVAADGTVVEAAAGLASLVKQVALEEQVAQARSRAEAEPPNAQAQRTAATLQQARQVLEQRQQARAQVGKPGESVKVSSSEPEAMVQPRKDGPVRPSYKPCLLVHEKRIIIGQSLHPASETASVVPLLVQHGQVLEDLPVQLLLDAGFFSLNVLSTCVQVGVDVLCPSGKAHGEEDFERKGHKGLFAKSAFRYEEESDSYTCPAGHRLTTTGSLQHQGQERSYREYRTQACAGCPLRAQCTQAEHGRKLKRFEGEEYKEAMQKVLQQPAARACYRRRGAIVEPVFAELKERQGLRRFHRRGLRKAAMELALHCIAYNLKQALGSQVVVVRLFLLARLPGSPWLLVDCALLLYAP
;
A
#
# COMPACT_ATOMS: atom_id res chain seq x y z
N MET A 1 31.55 -39.72 28.97
CA MET A 1 32.13 -38.82 27.96
C MET A 1 31.29 -38.64 26.68
N ARG A 2 30.03 -39.10 26.59
CA ARG A 2 29.18 -38.89 25.39
C ARG A 2 27.95 -37.95 25.53
N PRO A 3 27.43 -37.57 26.71
CA PRO A 3 26.23 -36.71 26.76
C PRO A 3 26.54 -35.23 26.49
N GLU A 4 27.72 -34.74 26.88
CA GLU A 4 28.10 -33.31 26.68
C GLU A 4 28.43 -32.97 25.22
N THR A 5 29.05 -33.89 24.48
CA THR A 5 29.31 -33.75 23.04
C THR A 5 28.02 -33.81 22.23
N GLU A 6 27.10 -34.70 22.58
CA GLU A 6 25.79 -34.80 21.93
C GLU A 6 24.93 -33.57 22.25
N GLN A 7 25.01 -33.02 23.47
CA GLN A 7 24.31 -31.79 23.85
C GLN A 7 24.92 -30.52 23.21
N ALA A 8 26.23 -30.50 23.00
CA ALA A 8 26.93 -29.45 22.26
C ALA A 8 26.62 -29.50 20.75
N GLU A 9 26.60 -30.69 20.14
CA GLU A 9 26.14 -30.90 18.76
C GLU A 9 24.63 -30.58 18.61
N ARG A 10 23.81 -30.89 19.63
CA ARG A 10 22.37 -30.55 19.67
C ARG A 10 22.10 -29.04 19.72
N LEU A 11 22.98 -28.25 20.34
CA LEU A 11 22.94 -26.78 20.37
C LEU A 11 23.55 -26.16 19.09
N ALA A 12 24.49 -26.84 18.45
CA ALA A 12 25.09 -26.38 17.20
C ALA A 12 24.11 -26.48 16.02
N SER A 13 23.24 -27.49 15.98
CA SER A 13 22.27 -27.67 14.88
C SER A 13 21.08 -26.70 14.89
N THR A 14 20.90 -25.93 15.96
CA THR A 14 19.80 -24.95 16.12
C THR A 14 20.26 -23.50 16.00
N LEU A 15 21.56 -23.29 15.77
CA LEU A 15 22.18 -21.99 15.62
C LEU A 15 22.78 -21.83 14.23
N GLU A 16 22.56 -20.68 13.63
CA GLU A 16 23.19 -20.26 12.39
C GLU A 16 24.15 -19.11 12.71
N GLU A 17 25.40 -19.26 12.27
CA GLU A 17 26.42 -18.22 12.42
C GLU A 17 26.53 -17.41 11.14
N VAL A 18 26.45 -16.09 11.25
CA VAL A 18 26.56 -15.17 10.12
C VAL A 18 27.66 -14.16 10.41
N GLU A 19 28.58 -14.00 9.48
CA GLU A 19 29.59 -12.95 9.52
C GLU A 19 29.07 -11.70 8.82
N VAL A 20 29.04 -10.58 9.54
CA VAL A 20 28.51 -9.31 9.03
C VAL A 20 29.60 -8.26 9.07
N GLU A 21 29.88 -7.67 7.91
CA GLU A 21 30.89 -6.62 7.78
C GLU A 21 30.59 -5.45 8.73
N GLY A 22 31.60 -4.99 9.48
CA GLY A 22 31.47 -3.90 10.46
C GLY A 22 30.76 -4.26 11.77
N VAL A 23 30.10 -5.42 11.88
CA VAL A 23 29.44 -5.91 13.11
C VAL A 23 30.20 -7.08 13.74
N GLY A 24 30.77 -7.96 12.91
CA GLY A 24 31.44 -9.20 13.32
C GLY A 24 30.50 -10.41 13.32
N LYS A 25 30.88 -11.45 14.06
CA LYS A 25 30.19 -12.75 14.05
C LYS A 25 28.91 -12.71 14.90
N LEU A 26 27.77 -12.95 14.26
CA LEU A 26 26.46 -13.07 14.89
C LEU A 26 26.02 -14.54 14.93
N ARG A 27 25.19 -14.88 15.93
CA ARG A 27 24.59 -16.21 16.08
C ARG A 27 23.08 -16.05 16.20
N PHE A 28 22.34 -16.70 15.32
CA PHE A 28 20.88 -16.67 15.29
C PHE A 28 20.30 -18.05 15.61
N VAL A 29 19.21 -18.07 16.37
CA VAL A 29 18.41 -19.28 16.59
C VAL A 29 17.56 -19.55 15.35
N VAL A 30 17.75 -20.71 14.74
CA VAL A 30 16.99 -21.19 13.56
C VAL A 30 16.07 -22.36 13.90
N GLY A 31 16.24 -22.96 15.08
CA GLY A 31 15.51 -24.17 15.48
C GLY A 31 15.94 -25.39 14.67
N ASP A 32 15.21 -26.50 14.80
CA ASP A 32 15.51 -27.74 14.07
C ASP A 32 14.21 -28.37 13.56
N LYS A 33 13.86 -28.07 12.31
CA LYS A 33 12.65 -28.57 11.65
C LYS A 33 12.67 -30.10 11.49
N GLN A 34 13.84 -30.71 11.34
CA GLN A 34 13.98 -32.16 11.13
C GLN A 34 13.65 -32.94 12.41
N ARG A 35 13.82 -32.32 13.59
CA ARG A 35 13.47 -32.93 14.88
C ARG A 35 11.98 -32.83 15.22
N LEU A 36 11.21 -32.03 14.52
CA LEU A 36 9.77 -31.88 14.79
C LEU A 36 9.00 -33.09 14.25
N HIS A 37 8.24 -33.75 15.13
CA HIS A 37 7.45 -34.94 14.79
C HIS A 37 6.04 -34.87 15.41
N ILE A 38 5.07 -35.49 14.74
CA ILE A 38 3.76 -35.82 15.29
C ILE A 38 3.70 -37.34 15.43
N GLY A 39 3.77 -37.83 16.67
CA GLY A 39 4.00 -39.26 16.92
C GLY A 39 5.36 -39.69 16.35
N THR A 40 5.36 -40.66 15.45
CA THR A 40 6.57 -41.15 14.76
C THR A 40 6.81 -40.47 13.40
N GLN A 41 5.90 -39.60 12.96
CA GLN A 41 5.95 -38.99 11.63
C GLN A 41 6.67 -37.62 11.68
N PRO A 42 7.61 -37.34 10.77
CA PRO A 42 8.20 -36.00 10.62
C PRO A 42 7.13 -34.95 10.33
N LEU A 43 7.24 -33.78 10.99
CA LEU A 43 6.22 -32.73 10.92
C LEU A 43 5.99 -32.22 9.49
N GLY A 44 7.05 -32.08 8.69
CA GLY A 44 6.91 -31.67 7.29
C GLY A 44 6.03 -32.61 6.47
N SER A 45 6.26 -33.93 6.58
CA SER A 45 5.43 -34.94 5.92
C SER A 45 4.00 -34.97 6.46
N TYR A 46 3.81 -34.74 7.77
CA TYR A 46 2.47 -34.60 8.35
C TYR A 46 1.73 -33.40 7.74
N LEU A 47 2.39 -32.23 7.63
CA LEU A 47 1.78 -31.04 7.04
C LEU A 47 1.39 -31.26 5.59
N GLU A 48 2.20 -31.93 4.79
CA GLU A 48 1.86 -32.28 3.41
C GLU A 48 0.60 -33.16 3.33
N GLN A 49 0.53 -34.20 4.15
CA GLN A 49 -0.63 -35.09 4.22
C GLN A 49 -1.89 -34.40 4.76
N ALA A 50 -1.72 -33.43 5.67
CA ALA A 50 -2.80 -32.64 6.24
C ALA A 50 -3.27 -31.47 5.35
N GLN A 51 -2.90 -31.47 4.06
CA GLN A 51 -3.23 -30.39 3.10
C GLN A 51 -2.66 -29.01 3.48
N LEU A 52 -1.60 -29.00 4.31
CA LEU A 52 -0.84 -27.83 4.73
C LEU A 52 0.55 -27.76 4.06
N GLY A 53 0.74 -28.47 2.93
CA GLY A 53 2.01 -28.46 2.19
C GLY A 53 2.45 -27.07 1.72
N TRP A 54 1.54 -26.11 1.59
CA TRP A 54 1.88 -24.71 1.31
C TRP A 54 2.74 -24.07 2.42
N VAL A 55 2.60 -24.52 3.68
CA VAL A 55 3.40 -24.06 4.82
C VAL A 55 4.83 -24.55 4.71
N VAL A 56 5.02 -25.78 4.22
CA VAL A 56 6.34 -26.35 3.93
C VAL A 56 7.03 -25.54 2.84
N LYS A 57 6.32 -25.28 1.74
CA LYS A 57 6.79 -24.43 0.63
C LYS A 57 7.11 -23.01 1.07
N LEU A 58 6.28 -22.40 1.91
CA LEU A 58 6.56 -21.07 2.49
C LEU A 58 7.86 -21.08 3.30
N GLY A 59 8.08 -22.13 4.10
CA GLY A 59 9.31 -22.29 4.86
C GLY A 59 10.56 -22.36 3.97
N GLN A 60 10.51 -23.15 2.89
CA GLN A 60 11.59 -23.26 1.90
C GLN A 60 11.83 -21.92 1.20
N TRP A 61 10.76 -21.26 0.77
CA TRP A 61 10.83 -19.96 0.11
C TRP A 61 11.54 -18.90 0.97
N LEU A 62 11.23 -18.86 2.27
CA LEU A 62 11.87 -17.96 3.22
C LEU A 62 13.32 -18.33 3.55
N GLU A 63 13.70 -19.61 3.40
CA GLU A 63 15.10 -20.05 3.55
C GLU A 63 15.97 -19.60 2.37
N GLU A 64 15.39 -19.47 1.17
CA GLU A 64 16.06 -19.02 -0.05
C GLU A 64 16.16 -17.50 -0.20
N MET A 65 15.54 -16.72 0.70
CA MET A 65 15.57 -15.25 0.68
C MET A 65 16.89 -14.70 1.21
N GLU A 66 17.26 -13.49 0.77
CA GLU A 66 18.42 -12.79 1.34
C GLU A 66 18.00 -12.08 2.63
N TRP A 67 18.79 -12.26 3.68
CA TRP A 67 18.50 -11.70 5.01
C TRP A 67 19.54 -10.70 5.49
N GLY A 68 20.58 -10.43 4.68
CA GLY A 68 21.71 -9.57 5.02
C GLY A 68 21.30 -8.20 5.57
N GLY A 69 20.28 -7.57 4.96
CA GLY A 69 19.76 -6.26 5.39
C GLY A 69 19.28 -6.23 6.84
N PHE A 70 18.80 -7.35 7.38
CA PHE A 70 18.33 -7.43 8.77
C PHE A 70 19.48 -7.53 9.77
N PHE A 71 20.63 -8.08 9.39
CA PHE A 71 21.65 -8.45 10.36
C PHE A 71 22.39 -7.25 10.95
N GLY A 72 22.50 -6.15 10.21
CA GLY A 72 23.18 -4.92 10.67
C GLY A 72 22.56 -4.26 11.91
N ALA A 73 21.30 -4.59 12.24
CA ALA A 73 20.62 -4.05 13.43
C ALA A 73 20.98 -4.79 14.73
N TYR A 74 21.69 -5.93 14.64
CA TYR A 74 22.07 -6.74 15.80
C TYR A 74 23.50 -6.45 16.25
N LYS A 75 23.82 -6.87 17.48
CA LYS A 75 25.16 -6.75 18.06
C LYS A 75 25.67 -8.11 18.53
N PRO A 76 26.98 -8.38 18.45
CA PRO A 76 27.56 -9.59 19.01
C PRO A 76 27.38 -9.66 20.53
N GLY A 77 27.27 -10.89 21.05
CA GLY A 77 27.17 -11.17 22.48
C GLY A 77 25.74 -11.25 23.02
N GLY A 78 25.59 -11.79 24.24
CA GLY A 78 24.29 -12.04 24.86
C GLY A 78 23.57 -13.27 24.31
N ARG A 79 22.25 -13.34 24.56
CA ARG A 79 21.38 -14.41 24.07
C ARG A 79 21.17 -14.26 22.56
N ALA A 80 21.41 -15.34 21.81
CA ALA A 80 21.17 -15.40 20.38
C ALA A 80 19.70 -15.00 20.05
N PRO A 81 19.48 -14.00 19.18
CA PRO A 81 18.15 -13.67 18.70
C PRO A 81 17.62 -14.75 17.74
N LEU A 82 16.30 -14.80 17.56
CA LEU A 82 15.70 -15.62 16.49
C LEU A 82 16.13 -15.08 15.12
N HIS A 83 16.37 -15.99 14.18
CA HIS A 83 16.63 -15.62 12.80
C HIS A 83 15.41 -14.87 12.22
N PRO A 84 15.61 -13.74 11.49
CA PRO A 84 14.52 -12.95 10.91
C PRO A 84 13.50 -13.77 10.11
N ARG A 85 13.96 -14.76 9.33
CA ARG A 85 13.11 -15.70 8.57
C ARG A 85 12.02 -16.40 9.38
N LEU A 86 12.32 -16.79 10.62
CA LEU A 86 11.34 -17.45 11.48
C LEU A 86 10.23 -16.46 11.90
N VAL A 87 10.63 -15.25 12.28
CA VAL A 87 9.70 -14.22 12.75
C VAL A 87 8.80 -13.73 11.60
N VAL A 88 9.39 -13.45 10.43
CA VAL A 88 8.64 -13.08 9.23
C VAL A 88 7.71 -14.22 8.79
N GLY A 89 8.19 -15.46 8.81
CA GLY A 89 7.37 -16.63 8.49
C GLY A 89 6.13 -16.72 9.37
N LEU A 90 6.27 -16.50 10.69
CA LEU A 90 5.14 -16.45 11.60
C LEU A 90 4.17 -15.30 11.31
N PHE A 91 4.67 -14.10 10.96
CA PHE A 91 3.81 -12.98 10.56
C PHE A 91 3.02 -13.28 9.29
N VAL A 92 3.68 -13.79 8.24
CA VAL A 92 3.04 -14.17 6.97
C VAL A 92 1.98 -15.24 7.21
N TYR A 93 2.34 -16.31 7.94
CA TYR A 93 1.42 -17.39 8.28
C TYR A 93 0.22 -16.89 9.08
N GLY A 94 0.45 -16.06 10.09
CA GLY A 94 -0.61 -15.44 10.87
C GLY A 94 -1.55 -14.60 10.00
N LEU A 95 -1.01 -13.73 9.14
CA LEU A 95 -1.80 -12.89 8.24
C LEU A 95 -2.70 -13.72 7.30
N LEU A 96 -2.17 -14.80 6.74
CA LEU A 96 -2.93 -15.74 5.91
C LEU A 96 -4.02 -16.51 6.70
N ASN A 97 -3.87 -16.59 8.02
CA ASN A 97 -4.84 -17.18 8.94
C ASN A 97 -5.70 -16.15 9.70
N LYS A 98 -5.73 -14.87 9.28
CA LYS A 98 -6.45 -13.78 9.97
C LYS A 98 -6.01 -13.55 11.42
N GLN A 99 -4.73 -13.78 11.72
CA GLN A 99 -4.11 -13.55 13.02
C GLN A 99 -2.88 -12.66 12.86
N TRP A 100 -3.03 -11.36 13.11
CA TRP A 100 -1.95 -10.38 12.90
C TRP A 100 -1.51 -9.67 14.19
N GLY A 101 -2.29 -9.78 15.26
CA GLY A 101 -1.92 -9.23 16.56
C GLY A 101 -0.78 -10.01 17.20
N LEU A 102 0.12 -9.32 17.92
CA LEU A 102 1.29 -9.96 18.55
C LEU A 102 0.91 -11.08 19.53
N ARG A 103 -0.16 -10.92 20.31
CA ARG A 103 -0.64 -11.96 21.24
C ARG A 103 -1.31 -13.14 20.51
N PRO A 104 -2.17 -12.92 19.49
CA PRO A 104 -2.58 -13.98 18.59
C PRO A 104 -1.43 -14.78 17.97
N LEU A 105 -0.40 -14.10 17.47
CA LEU A 105 0.79 -14.75 16.89
C LEU A 105 1.55 -15.58 17.92
N GLU A 106 1.72 -15.07 19.15
CA GLU A 106 2.28 -15.84 20.26
C GLU A 106 1.44 -17.10 20.56
N LYS A 107 0.10 -16.99 20.52
CA LYS A 107 -0.78 -18.16 20.69
C LYS A 107 -0.62 -19.17 19.56
N LEU A 108 -0.48 -18.71 18.31
CA LEU A 108 -0.18 -19.58 17.17
C LEU A 108 1.15 -20.29 17.37
N ALA A 109 2.22 -19.56 17.68
CA ALA A 109 3.54 -20.11 17.92
C ALA A 109 3.56 -21.21 19.00
N ARG A 110 2.67 -21.13 20.00
CA ARG A 110 2.57 -22.12 21.08
C ARG A 110 1.70 -23.34 20.74
N ARG A 111 0.77 -23.24 19.80
CA ARG A 111 -0.33 -24.23 19.65
C ARG A 111 -0.52 -24.79 18.25
N ASP A 112 0.02 -24.12 17.23
CA ASP A 112 -0.24 -24.44 15.84
C ASP A 112 0.96 -25.15 15.20
N VAL A 113 0.70 -26.30 14.58
CA VAL A 113 1.72 -27.16 13.99
C VAL A 113 2.41 -26.52 12.77
N GLY A 114 1.70 -25.67 12.02
CA GLY A 114 2.29 -24.90 10.92
C GLY A 114 3.21 -23.80 11.44
N ALA A 115 2.81 -23.14 12.54
CA ALA A 115 3.67 -22.17 13.22
C ALA A 115 4.93 -22.84 13.82
N TRP A 116 4.82 -24.05 14.38
CA TRP A 116 5.99 -24.81 14.84
C TRP A 116 6.96 -25.09 13.71
N TRP A 117 6.46 -25.52 12.55
CA TRP A 117 7.30 -25.73 11.38
C TRP A 117 8.04 -24.46 10.95
N LEU A 118 7.31 -23.34 10.77
CA LEU A 118 7.90 -22.08 10.31
C LEU A 118 8.89 -21.47 11.31
N CYS A 119 8.68 -21.69 12.61
CA CYS A 119 9.56 -21.22 13.67
C CYS A 119 10.65 -22.23 14.06
N GLY A 120 10.76 -23.38 13.39
CA GLY A 120 11.74 -24.42 13.76
C GLY A 120 11.53 -24.98 15.18
N GLY A 121 10.30 -24.93 15.69
CA GLY A 121 9.92 -25.34 17.05
C GLY A 121 10.00 -24.22 18.10
N GLU A 122 10.58 -23.08 17.76
CA GLU A 122 10.66 -21.93 18.65
C GLU A 122 9.29 -21.27 18.85
N GLN A 123 9.06 -20.72 20.05
CA GLN A 123 7.78 -20.14 20.45
C GLN A 123 7.92 -18.67 20.84
N PRO A 124 8.18 -17.76 19.87
CA PRO A 124 8.35 -16.34 20.17
C PRO A 124 7.13 -15.74 20.88
N ASP A 125 7.39 -14.99 21.94
CA ASP A 125 6.37 -14.23 22.65
C ASP A 125 6.06 -12.88 21.99
N HIS A 126 4.95 -12.25 22.38
CA HIS A 126 4.54 -10.96 21.84
C HIS A 126 5.58 -9.84 22.03
N SER A 127 6.41 -9.91 23.07
CA SER A 127 7.47 -8.93 23.32
C SER A 127 8.64 -9.07 22.33
N THR A 128 9.00 -10.29 21.99
CA THR A 128 10.02 -10.62 20.99
C THR A 128 9.56 -10.21 19.61
N LEU A 129 8.33 -10.56 19.23
CA LEU A 129 7.71 -10.13 17.97
C LEU A 129 7.60 -8.61 17.86
N GLY A 130 7.19 -7.95 18.95
CA GLY A 130 7.08 -6.49 19.01
C GLY A 130 8.43 -5.79 18.84
N ARG A 131 9.48 -6.28 19.51
CA ARG A 131 10.85 -5.75 19.38
C ARG A 131 11.39 -5.96 17.97
N PHE A 132 11.17 -7.13 17.36
CA PHE A 132 11.57 -7.40 15.98
C PHE A 132 10.98 -6.38 15.00
N CYS A 133 9.67 -6.12 15.07
CA CYS A 133 9.03 -5.12 14.21
C CYS A 133 9.59 -3.70 14.41
N LEU A 134 9.93 -3.31 15.64
CA LEU A 134 10.49 -1.98 15.90
C LEU A 134 11.93 -1.86 15.44
N LEU A 135 12.71 -2.94 15.56
CA LEU A 135 14.10 -3.00 15.14
C LEU A 135 14.22 -2.90 13.61
N HIS A 136 13.32 -3.58 12.89
CA HIS A 136 13.37 -3.72 11.43
C HIS A 136 12.27 -2.93 10.72
N LEU A 137 11.77 -1.85 11.33
CA LEU A 137 10.59 -1.15 10.83
C LEU A 137 10.77 -0.66 9.39
N GLU A 138 11.91 -0.04 9.08
CA GLU A 138 12.18 0.52 7.74
C GLU A 138 12.34 -0.61 6.71
N ILE A 139 13.18 -1.62 7.03
CA ILE A 139 13.44 -2.77 6.16
C ILE A 139 12.13 -3.50 5.82
N LEU A 140 11.27 -3.75 6.82
CA LEU A 140 9.99 -4.43 6.61
C LEU A 140 8.98 -3.59 5.81
N THR A 141 9.11 -2.26 5.82
CA THR A 141 8.19 -1.36 5.12
C THR A 141 8.53 -1.26 3.63
N GLU A 142 9.83 -1.18 3.30
CA GLU A 142 10.28 -0.87 1.94
C GLU A 142 11.14 -2.00 1.36
N ASP A 143 12.40 -2.12 1.78
CA ASP A 143 13.41 -2.98 1.14
C ASP A 143 12.98 -4.45 1.04
N PHE A 144 12.48 -5.02 2.13
CA PHE A 144 12.07 -6.42 2.16
C PHE A 144 10.80 -6.66 1.33
N PHE A 145 9.88 -5.70 1.27
CA PHE A 145 8.72 -5.80 0.37
C PHE A 145 9.16 -5.82 -1.10
N VAL A 146 10.11 -4.95 -1.48
CA VAL A 146 10.68 -4.90 -2.83
C VAL A 146 11.36 -6.22 -3.16
N GLU A 147 12.21 -6.74 -2.27
CA GLU A 147 12.95 -7.98 -2.48
C GLU A 147 12.01 -9.19 -2.64
N VAL A 148 11.03 -9.33 -1.75
CA VAL A 148 10.02 -10.39 -1.85
C VAL A 148 9.29 -10.30 -3.19
N THR A 149 8.87 -9.09 -3.56
CA THR A 149 8.11 -8.88 -4.79
C THR A 149 8.95 -9.21 -6.02
N ARG A 150 10.24 -8.85 -6.05
CA ARG A 150 11.17 -9.26 -7.12
C ARG A 150 11.25 -10.78 -7.26
N LYS A 151 11.42 -11.53 -6.16
CA LYS A 151 11.46 -13.00 -6.22
C LYS A 151 10.13 -13.58 -6.70
N VAL A 152 9.00 -13.07 -6.20
CA VAL A 152 7.66 -13.48 -6.66
C VAL A 152 7.48 -13.26 -8.16
N LEU A 153 7.88 -12.11 -8.69
CA LEU A 153 7.74 -11.82 -10.13
C LEU A 153 8.63 -12.74 -10.99
N ARG A 154 9.85 -13.04 -10.54
CA ARG A 154 10.73 -14.00 -11.21
C ARG A 154 10.12 -15.40 -11.26
N GLU A 155 9.54 -15.87 -10.17
CA GLU A 155 8.93 -17.21 -10.11
C GLU A 155 7.65 -17.31 -10.95
N VAL A 156 6.82 -16.27 -10.94
CA VAL A 156 5.58 -16.21 -11.73
C VAL A 156 5.85 -15.87 -13.21
N GLY A 157 7.07 -15.43 -13.56
CA GLY A 157 7.45 -15.08 -14.93
C GLY A 157 6.78 -13.80 -15.45
N VAL A 158 6.66 -12.79 -14.60
CA VAL A 158 5.95 -11.54 -14.91
C VAL A 158 6.93 -10.46 -15.36
N GLN A 159 6.66 -9.85 -16.50
CA GLN A 159 7.39 -8.68 -17.01
C GLN A 159 6.67 -7.37 -16.66
N ALA A 160 7.30 -6.23 -16.97
CA ALA A 160 6.62 -4.94 -16.93
C ALA A 160 5.41 -4.94 -17.87
N GLY A 161 4.32 -4.32 -17.43
CA GLY A 161 3.05 -4.37 -18.12
C GLY A 161 2.08 -3.33 -17.61
N ILE A 162 0.79 -3.63 -17.71
CA ILE A 162 -0.26 -2.73 -17.23
C ILE A 162 -0.34 -2.85 -15.71
N VAL A 163 -0.27 -1.70 -15.06
CA VAL A 163 -0.46 -1.58 -13.62
C VAL A 163 -1.65 -0.69 -13.32
N ALA A 164 -2.31 -0.96 -12.22
CA ALA A 164 -3.45 -0.20 -11.76
C ALA A 164 -3.24 0.21 -10.31
N ALA A 165 -3.52 1.48 -9.99
CA ALA A 165 -3.48 1.97 -8.62
C ALA A 165 -4.89 2.28 -8.10
N ASP A 166 -5.12 1.91 -6.85
CA ASP A 166 -6.33 2.30 -6.13
C ASP A 166 -6.02 2.51 -4.64
N GLY A 167 -6.85 3.34 -4.01
CA GLY A 167 -6.78 3.69 -2.61
C GLY A 167 -8.01 3.22 -1.86
N THR A 168 -7.86 3.00 -0.56
CA THR A 168 -9.01 2.78 0.33
C THR A 168 -8.78 3.47 1.65
N VAL A 169 -9.84 3.68 2.42
CA VAL A 169 -9.77 4.15 3.80
C VAL A 169 -9.73 2.93 4.72
N VAL A 170 -8.73 2.88 5.62
CA VAL A 170 -8.59 1.85 6.66
C VAL A 170 -8.48 2.55 8.02
N GLU A 171 -9.23 2.05 9.00
CA GLU A 171 -9.30 2.66 10.33
C GLU A 171 -7.93 2.59 11.02
N ALA A 172 -7.54 3.67 11.69
CA ALA A 172 -6.31 3.69 12.47
C ALA A 172 -6.49 2.91 13.79
N ALA A 173 -5.40 2.66 14.51
CA ALA A 173 -5.48 1.98 15.80
C ALA A 173 -6.23 2.83 16.85
N ALA A 174 -6.17 4.15 16.71
CA ALA A 174 -6.93 5.10 17.52
C ALA A 174 -8.44 5.00 17.30
N GLY A 175 -9.18 5.01 18.41
CA GLY A 175 -10.64 5.08 18.41
C GLY A 175 -11.17 6.50 18.49
N LEU A 176 -12.49 6.66 18.32
CA LEU A 176 -13.18 7.95 18.42
C LEU A 176 -12.92 8.70 19.73
N ALA A 177 -12.84 7.98 20.84
CA ALA A 177 -12.63 8.56 22.17
C ALA A 177 -11.28 9.29 22.31
N SER A 178 -10.33 8.99 21.42
CA SER A 178 -9.05 9.71 21.39
C SER A 178 -9.12 11.08 20.71
N LEU A 179 -10.22 11.38 20.01
CA LEU A 179 -10.35 12.63 19.26
C LEU A 179 -10.64 13.80 20.20
N VAL A 180 -9.71 14.74 20.25
CA VAL A 180 -9.77 15.93 21.09
C VAL A 180 -9.76 17.20 20.24
N LYS A 181 -10.42 18.24 20.77
CA LYS A 181 -10.33 19.62 20.26
C LYS A 181 -9.20 20.36 20.98
N GLN A 182 -8.86 21.54 20.48
CA GLN A 182 -7.76 22.37 20.97
C GLN A 182 -7.74 22.54 22.50
N VAL A 183 -8.83 23.02 23.11
CA VAL A 183 -8.89 23.30 24.56
C VAL A 183 -8.52 22.06 25.40
N ALA A 184 -9.19 20.94 25.15
CA ALA A 184 -8.93 19.68 25.85
C ALA A 184 -7.51 19.12 25.57
N LEU A 185 -6.97 19.36 24.37
CA LEU A 185 -5.62 18.94 24.04
C LEU A 185 -4.57 19.76 24.80
N GLU A 186 -4.73 21.07 24.90
CA GLU A 186 -3.81 21.93 25.68
C GLU A 186 -3.79 21.53 27.15
N GLU A 187 -4.95 21.22 27.74
CA GLU A 187 -5.03 20.69 29.11
C GLU A 187 -4.28 19.36 29.25
N GLN A 188 -4.45 18.43 28.31
CA GLN A 188 -3.74 17.15 28.31
C GLN A 188 -2.22 17.33 28.16
N VAL A 189 -1.79 18.24 27.27
CA VAL A 189 -0.36 18.57 27.08
C VAL A 189 0.23 19.12 28.37
N ALA A 190 -0.44 20.07 29.03
CA ALA A 190 0.03 20.66 30.28
C ALA A 190 0.16 19.59 31.39
N GLN A 191 -0.86 18.75 31.57
CA GLN A 191 -0.83 17.67 32.55
C GLN A 191 0.26 16.63 32.26
N ALA A 192 0.41 16.24 30.99
CA ALA A 192 1.40 15.25 30.59
C ALA A 192 2.83 15.77 30.75
N ARG A 193 3.06 17.05 30.44
CA ARG A 193 4.34 17.72 30.67
C ARG A 193 4.72 17.71 32.16
N SER A 194 3.81 18.14 33.03
CA SER A 194 4.03 18.10 34.48
C SER A 194 4.37 16.69 34.99
N ARG A 195 3.68 15.65 34.48
CA ARG A 195 3.99 14.25 34.84
C ARG A 195 5.32 13.74 34.26
N ALA A 196 5.74 14.24 33.11
CA ALA A 196 7.00 13.85 32.47
C ALA A 196 8.23 14.47 33.15
N GLU A 197 8.05 15.64 33.76
CA GLU A 197 9.06 16.38 34.52
C GLU A 197 9.12 15.94 36.01
N ALA A 198 8.20 15.08 36.48
CA ALA A 198 8.19 14.57 37.84
C ALA A 198 9.34 13.60 38.13
N GLU A 199 9.84 13.62 39.37
CA GLU A 199 10.87 12.68 39.85
C GLU A 199 10.26 11.50 40.65
N PRO A 200 10.76 10.26 40.43
CA PRO A 200 11.81 9.87 39.50
C PRO A 200 11.33 9.86 38.02
N PRO A 201 12.26 10.00 37.04
CA PRO A 201 11.90 10.05 35.63
C PRO A 201 11.09 8.84 35.18
N ASN A 202 9.92 9.10 34.57
CA ASN A 202 9.07 8.05 34.03
C ASN A 202 9.09 8.07 32.50
N ALA A 203 9.78 7.10 31.90
CA ALA A 203 9.90 6.96 30.44
C ALA A 203 8.53 6.84 29.73
N GLN A 204 7.51 6.31 30.40
CA GLN A 204 6.15 6.26 29.84
C GLN A 204 5.48 7.63 29.85
N ALA A 205 5.65 8.41 30.91
CA ALA A 205 5.15 9.78 30.99
C ALA A 205 5.81 10.68 29.93
N GLN A 206 7.14 10.57 29.76
CA GLN A 206 7.89 11.28 28.72
C GLN A 206 7.40 10.95 27.31
N ARG A 207 7.21 9.66 26.98
CA ARG A 207 6.64 9.24 25.68
C ARG A 207 5.22 9.77 25.45
N THR A 208 4.42 9.82 26.51
CA THR A 208 3.05 10.36 26.44
C THR A 208 3.07 11.87 26.18
N ALA A 209 3.92 12.63 26.88
CA ALA A 209 4.10 14.06 26.66
C ALA A 209 4.58 14.37 25.24
N ALA A 210 5.56 13.62 24.72
CA ALA A 210 6.03 13.77 23.34
C ALA A 210 4.92 13.53 22.31
N THR A 211 4.09 12.49 22.52
CA THR A 211 2.96 12.18 21.62
C THR A 211 1.91 13.30 21.62
N LEU A 212 1.58 13.84 22.80
CA LEU A 212 0.62 14.94 22.94
C LEU A 212 1.16 16.24 22.33
N GLN A 213 2.47 16.50 22.46
CA GLN A 213 3.11 17.63 21.81
C GLN A 213 3.06 17.52 20.28
N GLN A 214 3.30 16.33 19.73
CA GLN A 214 3.10 16.06 18.31
C GLN A 214 1.63 16.29 17.90
N ALA A 215 0.68 15.86 18.73
CA ALA A 215 -0.73 16.07 18.46
C ALA A 215 -1.11 17.55 18.39
N ARG A 216 -0.53 18.38 19.26
CA ARG A 216 -0.70 19.84 19.23
C ARG A 216 -0.16 20.43 17.94
N GLN A 217 1.06 20.08 17.54
CA GLN A 217 1.66 20.56 16.28
C GLN A 217 0.81 20.18 15.05
N VAL A 218 0.34 18.94 14.98
CA VAL A 218 -0.51 18.46 13.89
C VAL A 218 -1.87 19.20 13.87
N LEU A 219 -2.43 19.50 15.04
CA LEU A 219 -3.67 20.29 15.13
C LEU A 219 -3.47 21.69 14.56
N GLU A 220 -2.40 22.38 14.98
CA GLU A 220 -2.04 23.73 14.51
C GLU A 220 -1.86 23.75 12.98
N GLN A 221 -1.09 22.80 12.43
CA GLN A 221 -0.90 22.65 10.98
C GLN A 221 -2.23 22.47 10.23
N ARG A 222 -3.13 21.62 10.75
CA ARG A 222 -4.45 21.38 10.15
C ARG A 222 -5.35 22.63 10.21
N GLN A 223 -5.27 23.40 11.28
CA GLN A 223 -6.00 24.67 11.43
C GLN A 223 -5.49 25.71 10.43
N GLN A 224 -4.16 25.86 10.30
CA GLN A 224 -3.54 26.75 9.32
C GLN A 224 -3.92 26.38 7.89
N ALA A 225 -3.82 25.09 7.51
CA ALA A 225 -4.21 24.61 6.19
C ALA A 225 -5.69 24.87 5.88
N ARG A 226 -6.58 24.79 6.89
CA ARG A 226 -8.00 25.15 6.73
C ARG A 226 -8.22 26.66 6.58
N ALA A 227 -7.49 27.47 7.35
CA ALA A 227 -7.57 28.92 7.26
C ALA A 227 -7.15 29.43 5.87
N GLN A 228 -6.11 28.83 5.28
CA GLN A 228 -5.66 29.16 3.91
C GLN A 228 -6.73 28.90 2.83
N VAL A 229 -7.68 27.99 3.07
CA VAL A 229 -8.80 27.71 2.17
C VAL A 229 -10.13 28.32 2.64
N GLY A 230 -10.08 29.28 3.57
CA GLY A 230 -11.24 30.02 4.08
C GLY A 230 -12.21 29.17 4.89
N LYS A 231 -11.76 28.06 5.50
CA LYS A 231 -12.59 27.18 6.34
C LYS A 231 -12.27 27.35 7.82
N PRO A 232 -13.27 27.23 8.72
CA PRO A 232 -13.07 27.39 10.16
C PRO A 232 -12.21 26.26 10.75
N GLY A 233 -11.23 26.64 11.58
CA GLY A 233 -10.29 25.73 12.26
C GLY A 233 -10.83 25.13 13.58
N GLU A 234 -11.82 25.75 14.22
CA GLU A 234 -12.32 25.34 15.55
C GLU A 234 -12.96 23.94 15.59
N SER A 235 -13.47 23.48 14.45
CA SER A 235 -14.06 22.15 14.31
C SER A 235 -13.04 21.03 14.08
N VAL A 236 -11.75 21.36 13.92
CA VAL A 236 -10.69 20.38 13.71
C VAL A 236 -10.53 19.55 14.98
N LYS A 237 -10.42 18.23 14.79
CA LYS A 237 -10.10 17.27 15.83
C LYS A 237 -8.83 16.52 15.45
N VAL A 238 -8.05 16.15 16.45
CA VAL A 238 -6.85 15.30 16.31
C VAL A 238 -6.94 14.17 17.33
N SER A 239 -6.37 13.01 17.01
CA SER A 239 -6.22 11.96 18.03
C SER A 239 -5.06 12.33 18.96
N SER A 240 -5.31 12.32 20.27
CA SER A 240 -4.27 12.54 21.28
C SER A 240 -3.22 11.41 21.33
N SER A 241 -3.53 10.24 20.78
CA SER A 241 -2.66 9.06 20.79
C SER A 241 -2.08 8.68 19.43
N GLU A 242 -2.62 9.22 18.35
CA GLU A 242 -2.24 8.89 16.97
C GLU A 242 -2.50 10.10 16.05
N PRO A 243 -1.76 11.20 16.23
CA PRO A 243 -2.14 12.48 15.66
C PRO A 243 -2.11 12.54 14.13
N GLU A 244 -1.27 11.73 13.52
CA GLU A 244 -1.13 11.61 12.07
C GLU A 244 -2.41 11.08 11.39
N ALA A 245 -3.23 10.28 12.11
CA ALA A 245 -4.47 9.75 11.57
C ALA A 245 -5.48 10.87 11.26
N MET A 246 -6.13 10.77 10.11
CA MET A 246 -7.10 11.76 9.64
C MET A 246 -8.52 11.27 9.89
N VAL A 247 -9.40 12.20 10.26
CA VAL A 247 -10.82 11.92 10.51
C VAL A 247 -11.53 11.83 9.16
N GLN A 248 -11.86 10.61 8.73
CA GLN A 248 -12.34 10.34 7.37
C GLN A 248 -13.67 9.55 7.39
N PRO A 249 -14.61 9.85 6.47
CA PRO A 249 -15.81 9.04 6.31
C PRO A 249 -15.44 7.66 5.76
N ARG A 250 -16.02 6.61 6.34
CA ARG A 250 -15.88 5.25 5.83
C ARG A 250 -17.05 4.92 4.89
N LYS A 251 -16.85 3.90 4.05
CA LYS A 251 -17.89 3.41 3.13
C LYS A 251 -19.13 2.87 3.85
N ASP A 252 -19.00 2.43 5.10
CA ASP A 252 -20.09 1.95 5.96
C ASP A 252 -20.81 3.08 6.75
N GLY A 253 -20.45 4.34 6.49
CA GLY A 253 -21.12 5.52 7.07
C GLY A 253 -20.34 6.29 8.14
N PRO A 254 -19.86 5.65 9.23
CA PRO A 254 -19.27 6.40 10.33
C PRO A 254 -17.92 7.03 9.96
N VAL A 255 -17.67 8.21 10.52
CA VAL A 255 -16.37 8.86 10.45
C VAL A 255 -15.45 8.27 11.51
N ARG A 256 -14.20 7.97 11.14
CA ARG A 256 -13.19 7.40 12.05
C ARG A 256 -11.80 7.98 11.78
N PRO A 257 -10.90 8.06 12.79
CA PRO A 257 -9.48 8.24 12.54
C PRO A 257 -9.01 7.10 11.63
N SER A 258 -8.41 7.45 10.50
CA SER A 258 -8.09 6.52 9.43
C SER A 258 -6.86 6.96 8.65
N TYR A 259 -6.24 6.02 7.96
CA TYR A 259 -5.23 6.25 6.94
C TYR A 259 -5.74 5.80 5.57
N LYS A 260 -5.04 6.24 4.52
CA LYS A 260 -5.30 5.86 3.14
C LYS A 260 -4.17 4.99 2.59
N PRO A 261 -4.25 3.66 2.71
CA PRO A 261 -3.40 2.76 1.91
C PRO A 261 -3.74 2.89 0.43
N CYS A 262 -2.70 3.00 -0.39
CA CYS A 262 -2.75 2.95 -1.85
C CYS A 262 -1.85 1.80 -2.32
N LEU A 263 -2.34 1.01 -3.26
CA LEU A 263 -1.60 -0.11 -3.84
C LEU A 263 -1.41 0.13 -5.33
N LEU A 264 -0.28 -0.30 -5.86
CA LEU A 264 -0.01 -0.44 -7.29
C LEU A 264 0.05 -1.92 -7.61
N VAL A 265 -0.86 -2.37 -8.47
CA VAL A 265 -1.10 -3.79 -8.74
C VAL A 265 -0.88 -4.07 -10.22
N HIS A 266 -0.05 -5.06 -10.53
CA HIS A 266 0.14 -5.56 -11.89
C HIS A 266 -1.09 -6.32 -12.40
N GLU A 267 -1.31 -6.38 -13.71
CA GLU A 267 -2.45 -7.10 -14.31
C GLU A 267 -2.55 -8.59 -13.94
N LYS A 268 -1.43 -9.20 -13.50
CA LYS A 268 -1.37 -10.55 -12.92
C LYS A 268 -1.77 -10.63 -11.44
N ARG A 269 -2.31 -9.53 -10.89
CA ARG A 269 -2.71 -9.37 -9.49
C ARG A 269 -1.56 -9.60 -8.51
N ILE A 270 -0.37 -9.12 -8.85
CA ILE A 270 0.76 -9.02 -7.93
C ILE A 270 0.86 -7.56 -7.48
N ILE A 271 1.02 -7.34 -6.18
CA ILE A 271 1.24 -5.99 -5.64
C ILE A 271 2.68 -5.61 -5.92
N ILE A 272 2.89 -4.56 -6.73
CA ILE A 272 4.22 -4.07 -7.12
C ILE A 272 4.66 -2.92 -6.23
N GLY A 273 3.71 -2.14 -5.72
CA GLY A 273 3.99 -1.01 -4.84
C GLY A 273 2.91 -0.84 -3.77
N GLN A 274 3.33 -0.34 -2.62
CA GLN A 274 2.44 0.01 -1.51
C GLN A 274 2.81 1.38 -0.95
N SER A 275 1.82 2.17 -0.54
CA SER A 275 2.02 3.45 0.12
C SER A 275 0.92 3.69 1.14
N LEU A 276 1.27 4.29 2.27
CA LEU A 276 0.30 4.71 3.29
C LEU A 276 0.39 6.22 3.51
N HIS A 277 -0.72 6.92 3.31
CA HIS A 277 -0.78 8.36 3.52
C HIS A 277 -1.93 8.74 4.48
N PRO A 278 -1.80 9.82 5.29
CA PRO A 278 -2.90 10.33 6.13
C PRO A 278 -4.23 10.57 5.39
N ALA A 279 -4.24 11.33 4.29
CA ALA A 279 -5.50 11.66 3.57
C ALA A 279 -5.43 11.73 2.03
N SER A 280 -4.25 11.72 1.41
CA SER A 280 -4.08 12.00 -0.02
C SER A 280 -3.67 10.75 -0.80
N GLU A 281 -4.47 10.38 -1.79
CA GLU A 281 -4.15 9.33 -2.76
C GLU A 281 -3.12 9.83 -3.78
N THR A 282 -3.24 11.07 -4.24
CA THR A 282 -2.32 11.65 -5.24
C THR A 282 -0.88 11.72 -4.74
N ALA A 283 -0.68 11.90 -3.43
CA ALA A 283 0.64 11.90 -2.81
C ALA A 283 1.33 10.52 -2.86
N SER A 284 0.57 9.44 -3.10
CA SER A 284 1.11 8.09 -3.19
C SER A 284 1.62 7.72 -4.58
N VAL A 285 1.30 8.47 -5.64
CA VAL A 285 1.67 8.09 -7.02
C VAL A 285 3.19 8.01 -7.20
N VAL A 286 3.93 9.02 -6.75
CA VAL A 286 5.39 9.04 -6.87
C VAL A 286 6.04 7.88 -6.08
N PRO A 287 5.72 7.67 -4.77
CA PRO A 287 6.21 6.50 -4.05
C PRO A 287 5.92 5.16 -4.73
N LEU A 288 4.72 5.00 -5.32
CA LEU A 288 4.35 3.78 -6.02
C LEU A 288 5.16 3.57 -7.32
N LEU A 289 5.44 4.63 -8.07
CA LEU A 289 6.29 4.56 -9.27
C LEU A 289 7.76 4.28 -8.92
N VAL A 290 8.26 4.85 -7.83
CA VAL A 290 9.62 4.56 -7.33
C VAL A 290 9.74 3.09 -6.96
N GLN A 291 8.79 2.53 -6.20
CA GLN A 291 8.78 1.10 -5.88
C GLN A 291 8.66 0.23 -7.13
N HIS A 292 7.86 0.64 -8.13
CA HIS A 292 7.82 -0.06 -9.42
C HIS A 292 9.19 -0.11 -10.08
N GLY A 293 9.87 1.03 -10.19
CA GLY A 293 11.23 1.11 -10.74
C GLY A 293 12.24 0.29 -9.94
N GLN A 294 12.11 0.20 -8.62
CA GLN A 294 12.93 -0.69 -7.82
C GLN A 294 12.63 -2.16 -8.15
N VAL A 295 11.37 -2.56 -8.22
CA VAL A 295 10.98 -3.97 -8.40
C VAL A 295 11.25 -4.48 -9.82
N LEU A 296 10.93 -3.70 -10.85
CA LEU A 296 10.98 -4.12 -12.26
C LEU A 296 12.13 -3.49 -13.05
N GLU A 297 12.94 -2.63 -12.42
CA GLU A 297 14.07 -1.91 -13.04
C GLU A 297 13.66 -0.98 -14.20
N ASP A 298 12.37 -0.71 -14.32
CA ASP A 298 11.78 0.18 -15.33
C ASP A 298 10.47 0.80 -14.81
N LEU A 299 9.97 1.82 -15.47
CA LEU A 299 8.66 2.41 -15.22
C LEU A 299 7.54 1.60 -15.90
N PRO A 300 6.29 1.70 -15.41
CA PRO A 300 5.19 0.98 -16.04
C PRO A 300 4.89 1.54 -17.42
N VAL A 301 4.65 0.65 -18.39
CA VAL A 301 4.21 1.04 -19.74
C VAL A 301 2.88 1.77 -19.67
N GLN A 302 1.94 1.28 -18.86
CA GLN A 302 0.61 1.86 -18.72
C GLN A 302 0.12 1.84 -17.27
N LEU A 303 -0.32 3.00 -16.79
CA LEU A 303 -0.81 3.24 -15.43
C LEU A 303 -2.30 3.58 -15.44
N LEU A 304 -3.12 2.73 -14.81
CA LEU A 304 -4.56 2.95 -14.65
C LEU A 304 -4.86 3.49 -13.25
N LEU A 305 -5.41 4.71 -13.14
CA LEU A 305 -5.68 5.35 -11.86
C LEU A 305 -7.18 5.60 -11.64
N ASP A 306 -7.67 5.43 -10.42
CA ASP A 306 -9.02 5.87 -10.07
C ASP A 306 -9.19 7.40 -10.19
N ALA A 307 -10.43 7.86 -10.29
CA ALA A 307 -10.76 9.30 -10.31
C ALA A 307 -10.28 10.06 -9.06
N GLY A 308 -10.08 9.38 -7.92
CA GLY A 308 -9.47 9.96 -6.72
C GLY A 308 -8.05 10.51 -6.94
N PHE A 309 -7.34 10.01 -7.95
CA PHE A 309 -5.98 10.44 -8.30
C PHE A 309 -5.94 11.59 -9.33
N PHE A 310 -7.09 11.98 -9.89
CA PHE A 310 -7.15 12.97 -10.96
C PHE A 310 -6.72 14.36 -10.47
N SER A 311 -5.50 14.75 -10.82
CA SER A 311 -4.94 16.06 -10.49
C SER A 311 -3.89 16.48 -11.52
N LEU A 312 -3.67 17.79 -11.66
CA LEU A 312 -2.65 18.32 -12.56
C LEU A 312 -1.27 17.73 -12.25
N ASN A 313 -0.89 17.74 -10.97
CA ASN A 313 0.40 17.23 -10.53
C ASN A 313 0.63 15.76 -10.91
N VAL A 314 -0.38 14.91 -10.75
CA VAL A 314 -0.27 13.49 -11.13
C VAL A 314 -0.12 13.34 -12.64
N LEU A 315 -0.96 14.01 -13.43
CA LEU A 315 -0.91 13.92 -14.90
C LEU A 315 0.42 14.47 -15.44
N SER A 316 0.86 15.64 -14.97
CA SER A 316 2.11 16.24 -15.40
C SER A 316 3.31 15.38 -15.01
N THR A 317 3.32 14.79 -13.80
CA THR A 317 4.38 13.88 -13.36
C THR A 317 4.46 12.67 -14.29
N CYS A 318 3.34 12.04 -14.64
CA CYS A 318 3.33 10.88 -15.54
C CYS A 318 3.90 11.23 -16.93
N VAL A 319 3.52 12.39 -17.48
CA VAL A 319 4.06 12.89 -18.76
C VAL A 319 5.58 13.13 -18.67
N GLN A 320 6.04 13.78 -17.59
CA GLN A 320 7.46 14.08 -17.40
C GLN A 320 8.34 12.82 -17.32
N VAL A 321 7.82 11.73 -16.76
CA VAL A 321 8.55 10.46 -16.65
C VAL A 321 8.21 9.46 -17.76
N GLY A 322 7.41 9.86 -18.75
CA GLY A 322 7.08 9.03 -19.92
C GLY A 322 6.15 7.84 -19.64
N VAL A 323 5.28 7.91 -18.63
CA VAL A 323 4.32 6.86 -18.30
C VAL A 323 2.95 7.17 -18.91
N ASP A 324 2.42 6.24 -19.72
CA ASP A 324 1.07 6.37 -20.27
C ASP A 324 0.02 6.18 -19.17
N VAL A 325 -0.66 7.26 -18.80
CA VAL A 325 -1.66 7.25 -17.74
C VAL A 325 -3.08 7.29 -18.28
N LEU A 326 -3.99 6.52 -17.69
CA LEU A 326 -5.44 6.67 -17.85
C LEU A 326 -6.06 6.97 -16.48
N CYS A 327 -6.61 8.18 -16.33
CA CYS A 327 -7.21 8.64 -15.08
C CYS A 327 -8.45 9.49 -15.37
N PRO A 328 -9.68 9.00 -15.08
CA PRO A 328 -10.90 9.77 -15.34
C PRO A 328 -11.06 10.92 -14.35
N SER A 329 -11.74 11.98 -14.78
CA SER A 329 -11.99 13.16 -13.93
C SER A 329 -13.18 12.99 -12.98
N GLY A 330 -14.11 12.07 -13.31
CA GLY A 330 -15.31 11.75 -12.54
C GLY A 330 -15.39 10.28 -12.17
N LYS A 331 -16.32 9.95 -11.25
CA LYS A 331 -16.57 8.56 -10.86
C LYS A 331 -17.13 7.78 -12.05
N ALA A 332 -16.38 6.76 -12.46
CA ALA A 332 -16.81 5.76 -13.44
C ALA A 332 -17.89 4.82 -12.86
N HIS A 333 -19.09 5.31 -12.57
CA HIS A 333 -20.23 4.45 -12.22
C HIS A 333 -21.13 4.32 -13.44
N GLY A 334 -20.96 3.25 -14.22
CA GLY A 334 -21.74 2.96 -15.43
C GLY A 334 -20.95 3.12 -16.73
N GLU A 335 -21.57 2.72 -17.85
CA GLU A 335 -20.90 2.47 -19.13
C GLU A 335 -20.49 3.73 -19.92
N GLU A 336 -20.99 4.92 -19.59
CA GLU A 336 -20.99 6.02 -20.56
C GLU A 336 -20.40 7.37 -20.10
N ASP A 337 -20.17 7.63 -18.82
CA ASP A 337 -19.72 8.97 -18.37
C ASP A 337 -18.51 8.90 -17.39
N PHE A 338 -17.31 9.14 -17.94
CA PHE A 338 -16.04 9.22 -17.18
C PHE A 338 -15.72 10.65 -16.73
N GLU A 339 -16.60 11.60 -17.02
CA GLU A 339 -16.39 13.00 -16.71
C GLU A 339 -17.01 13.39 -15.37
N ARG A 340 -16.40 14.39 -14.73
CA ARG A 340 -16.96 14.96 -13.53
C ARG A 340 -18.21 15.76 -13.89
N LYS A 341 -19.37 15.28 -13.44
CA LYS A 341 -20.62 16.04 -13.50
C LYS A 341 -20.47 17.39 -12.79
N GLY A 342 -21.07 18.42 -13.37
CA GLY A 342 -21.02 19.74 -12.79
C GLY A 342 -21.85 19.84 -11.50
N HIS A 343 -21.50 20.83 -10.69
CA HIS A 343 -22.10 21.03 -9.38
C HIS A 343 -23.59 21.40 -9.51
N LYS A 344 -24.46 20.74 -8.72
CA LYS A 344 -25.93 20.92 -8.76
C LYS A 344 -26.55 20.75 -10.15
N GLY A 345 -25.99 19.87 -10.99
CA GLY A 345 -26.51 19.61 -12.33
C GLY A 345 -26.22 20.71 -13.36
N LEU A 346 -25.45 21.74 -12.99
CA LEU A 346 -24.97 22.75 -13.93
C LEU A 346 -23.92 22.17 -14.86
N PHE A 347 -23.66 22.82 -16.00
CA PHE A 347 -22.58 22.44 -16.90
C PHE A 347 -21.23 22.41 -16.18
N ALA A 348 -20.52 21.29 -16.37
CA ALA A 348 -19.13 21.13 -15.95
C ALA A 348 -18.21 21.99 -16.81
N LYS A 349 -16.95 22.16 -16.37
CA LYS A 349 -15.95 22.88 -17.17
C LYS A 349 -15.67 22.18 -18.51
N SER A 350 -15.78 20.85 -18.57
CA SER A 350 -15.59 20.06 -19.81
C SER A 350 -16.59 20.40 -20.92
N ALA A 351 -17.74 20.97 -20.58
CA ALA A 351 -18.70 21.47 -21.57
C ALA A 351 -18.23 22.75 -22.29
N PHE A 352 -17.13 23.38 -21.85
CA PHE A 352 -16.56 24.57 -22.46
C PHE A 352 -15.29 24.17 -23.20
N ARG A 353 -15.24 24.46 -24.50
CA ARG A 353 -14.10 24.13 -25.35
C ARG A 353 -13.07 25.25 -25.30
N TYR A 354 -11.83 24.93 -24.96
CA TYR A 354 -10.72 25.87 -25.07
C TYR A 354 -10.19 25.93 -26.51
N GLU A 355 -9.94 27.14 -27.00
CA GLU A 355 -9.35 27.44 -28.31
C GLU A 355 -7.99 28.10 -28.08
N GLU A 356 -6.92 27.33 -28.29
CA GLU A 356 -5.53 27.74 -28.00
C GLU A 356 -5.08 28.95 -28.82
N GLU A 357 -5.34 28.94 -30.14
CA GLU A 357 -4.95 30.03 -31.05
C GLU A 357 -5.49 31.40 -30.65
N SER A 358 -6.65 31.44 -30.01
CA SER A 358 -7.35 32.68 -29.65
C SER A 358 -7.32 32.99 -28.15
N ASP A 359 -6.64 32.15 -27.36
CA ASP A 359 -6.68 32.15 -25.89
C ASP A 359 -8.09 32.43 -25.34
N SER A 360 -9.06 31.58 -25.70
CA SER A 360 -10.46 31.78 -25.32
C SER A 360 -11.22 30.48 -25.11
N TYR A 361 -12.37 30.56 -24.46
CA TYR A 361 -13.28 29.42 -24.32
C TYR A 361 -14.57 29.64 -25.10
N THR A 362 -15.11 28.60 -25.71
CA THR A 362 -16.44 28.59 -26.32
C THR A 362 -17.40 27.79 -25.44
N CYS A 363 -18.52 28.40 -25.03
CA CYS A 363 -19.50 27.75 -24.16
C CYS A 363 -20.52 26.90 -24.94
N PRO A 364 -21.35 26.07 -24.27
CA PRO A 364 -22.40 25.27 -24.93
C PRO A 364 -23.43 26.07 -25.74
N ALA A 365 -23.61 27.37 -25.43
CA ALA A 365 -24.47 28.27 -26.19
C ALA A 365 -23.76 28.92 -27.40
N GLY A 366 -22.50 28.56 -27.68
CA GLY A 366 -21.69 29.11 -28.77
C GLY A 366 -21.06 30.47 -28.48
N HIS A 367 -21.22 31.03 -27.27
CA HIS A 367 -20.60 32.31 -26.94
C HIS A 367 -19.13 32.16 -26.53
N ARG A 368 -18.30 33.09 -27.00
CA ARG A 368 -16.88 33.20 -26.66
C ARG A 368 -16.70 33.87 -25.29
N LEU A 369 -15.83 33.29 -24.47
CA LEU A 369 -15.36 33.81 -23.18
C LEU A 369 -13.90 34.21 -23.34
N THR A 370 -13.58 35.46 -23.05
CA THR A 370 -12.23 36.03 -23.17
C THR A 370 -11.66 36.33 -21.80
N THR A 371 -10.33 36.48 -21.76
CA THR A 371 -9.60 36.89 -20.56
C THR A 371 -9.04 38.30 -20.72
N THR A 372 -8.78 38.98 -19.60
CA THR A 372 -8.01 40.23 -19.59
C THR A 372 -6.50 39.99 -19.61
N GLY A 373 -6.07 38.72 -19.69
CA GLY A 373 -4.66 38.31 -19.64
C GLY A 373 -4.04 38.36 -18.24
N SER A 374 -4.76 38.93 -17.26
CA SER A 374 -4.27 39.09 -15.88
C SER A 374 -4.16 37.73 -15.19
N LEU A 375 -2.95 37.37 -14.77
CA LEU A 375 -2.72 36.24 -13.88
C LEU A 375 -3.18 36.59 -12.48
N GLN A 376 -4.08 35.78 -11.94
CA GLN A 376 -4.53 35.84 -10.56
C GLN A 376 -3.90 34.69 -9.79
N HIS A 377 -3.69 34.89 -8.49
CA HIS A 377 -3.12 33.87 -7.61
C HIS A 377 -4.19 33.26 -6.71
N GLN A 378 -4.19 31.94 -6.60
CA GLN A 378 -4.95 31.18 -5.62
C GLN A 378 -3.99 30.57 -4.60
N GLY A 379 -3.77 31.28 -3.49
CA GLY A 379 -2.72 30.95 -2.54
C GLY A 379 -1.34 31.29 -3.08
N GLN A 380 -0.29 30.66 -2.54
CA GLN A 380 1.11 30.96 -2.92
C GLN A 380 1.57 30.21 -4.18
N GLU A 381 0.92 29.12 -4.58
CA GLU A 381 1.49 28.17 -5.55
C GLU A 381 0.77 28.08 -6.90
N ARG A 382 -0.42 28.68 -7.05
CA ARG A 382 -1.23 28.49 -8.27
C ARG A 382 -1.65 29.80 -8.87
N SER A 383 -1.19 30.06 -10.08
CA SER A 383 -1.69 31.14 -10.92
C SER A 383 -2.80 30.64 -11.83
N TYR A 384 -3.76 31.51 -12.16
CA TYR A 384 -4.82 31.20 -13.12
C TYR A 384 -5.22 32.45 -13.90
N ARG A 385 -5.73 32.23 -15.11
CA ARG A 385 -6.44 33.25 -15.89
C ARG A 385 -7.94 33.08 -15.73
N GLU A 386 -8.65 34.18 -15.54
CA GLU A 386 -10.12 34.21 -15.49
C GLU A 386 -10.70 34.54 -16.87
N TYR A 387 -11.73 33.79 -17.28
CA TYR A 387 -12.46 33.96 -18.54
C TYR A 387 -13.92 34.24 -18.26
N ARG A 388 -14.49 35.21 -18.98
CA ARG A 388 -15.86 35.67 -18.81
C ARG A 388 -16.48 36.10 -20.13
N THR A 389 -17.80 36.20 -20.16
CA THR A 389 -18.55 36.75 -21.30
C THR A 389 -19.75 37.57 -20.84
N GLN A 390 -20.05 38.65 -21.55
CA GLN A 390 -21.23 39.48 -21.29
C GLN A 390 -22.52 38.89 -21.88
N ALA A 391 -22.40 37.92 -22.81
CA ALA A 391 -23.54 37.25 -23.45
C ALA A 391 -24.42 36.45 -22.47
N CYS A 392 -24.03 36.29 -21.21
CA CYS A 392 -24.78 35.56 -20.20
C CYS A 392 -26.10 36.25 -19.78
N ALA A 393 -26.30 37.54 -20.04
CA ALA A 393 -27.49 38.28 -19.57
C ALA A 393 -28.79 37.79 -20.22
N GLY A 394 -28.76 37.45 -21.51
CA GLY A 394 -29.91 36.94 -22.29
C GLY A 394 -29.77 35.50 -22.77
N CYS A 395 -28.82 34.74 -22.21
CA CYS A 395 -28.50 33.40 -22.70
C CYS A 395 -29.61 32.39 -22.33
N PRO A 396 -30.18 31.64 -23.30
CA PRO A 396 -31.26 30.66 -23.04
C PRO A 396 -30.79 29.48 -22.17
N LEU A 397 -29.49 29.15 -22.20
CA LEU A 397 -28.90 28.06 -21.42
C LEU A 397 -28.41 28.49 -20.04
N ARG A 398 -28.67 29.74 -19.61
CA ARG A 398 -28.13 30.29 -18.35
C ARG A 398 -28.49 29.43 -17.14
N ALA A 399 -29.75 28.99 -17.03
CA ALA A 399 -30.24 28.20 -15.90
C ALA A 399 -29.49 26.85 -15.75
N GLN A 400 -29.02 26.27 -16.85
CA GLN A 400 -28.21 25.05 -16.87
C GLN A 400 -26.70 25.34 -16.73
N CYS A 401 -26.27 26.59 -16.87
CA CYS A 401 -24.86 26.96 -16.93
C CYS A 401 -24.33 27.56 -15.61
N THR A 402 -25.07 28.49 -14.99
CA THR A 402 -24.60 29.24 -13.82
C THR A 402 -25.75 29.84 -13.01
N GLN A 403 -25.53 29.97 -11.71
CA GLN A 403 -26.39 30.73 -10.78
C GLN A 403 -25.81 32.11 -10.43
N ALA A 404 -24.60 32.43 -10.91
CA ALA A 404 -23.93 33.68 -10.60
C ALA A 404 -24.57 34.87 -11.33
N GLU A 405 -24.73 35.98 -10.62
CA GLU A 405 -25.38 37.21 -11.12
C GLU A 405 -24.73 37.74 -12.40
N HIS A 406 -23.41 37.85 -12.43
CA HIS A 406 -22.66 38.38 -13.59
C HIS A 406 -22.24 37.32 -14.62
N GLY A 407 -22.90 36.15 -14.64
CA GLY A 407 -22.61 35.08 -15.60
C GLY A 407 -21.51 34.11 -15.15
N ARG A 408 -21.18 33.15 -16.01
CA ARG A 408 -20.23 32.07 -15.69
C ARG A 408 -18.79 32.60 -15.80
N LYS A 409 -18.00 32.35 -14.76
CA LYS A 409 -16.55 32.58 -14.74
C LYS A 409 -15.82 31.24 -14.84
N LEU A 410 -14.81 31.16 -15.70
CA LEU A 410 -13.92 30.00 -15.78
C LEU A 410 -12.51 30.38 -15.35
N LYS A 411 -11.85 29.49 -14.62
CA LYS A 411 -10.44 29.60 -14.27
C LYS A 411 -9.64 28.59 -15.07
N ARG A 412 -8.61 29.03 -15.81
CA ARG A 412 -7.61 28.16 -16.44
C ARG A 412 -6.32 28.28 -15.62
N PHE A 413 -5.88 27.16 -15.05
CA PHE A 413 -4.58 27.05 -14.39
C PHE A 413 -3.52 26.63 -15.41
N GLU A 414 -2.26 26.87 -15.09
CA GLU A 414 -1.14 26.28 -15.81
C GLU A 414 -1.22 24.74 -15.78
N GLY A 415 -0.97 24.07 -16.90
CA GLY A 415 -1.08 22.60 -17.02
C GLY A 415 -2.48 22.06 -17.33
N GLU A 416 -3.50 22.91 -17.48
CA GLU A 416 -4.88 22.44 -17.71
C GLU A 416 -5.03 21.64 -19.02
N GLU A 417 -4.12 21.84 -19.98
CA GLU A 417 -3.97 21.06 -21.20
C GLU A 417 -3.83 19.55 -20.95
N TYR A 418 -3.18 19.13 -19.84
CA TYR A 418 -3.06 17.71 -19.48
C TYR A 418 -4.42 17.08 -19.18
N LYS A 419 -5.34 17.85 -18.55
CA LYS A 419 -6.70 17.37 -18.27
C LYS A 419 -7.53 17.27 -19.53
N GLU A 420 -7.39 18.25 -20.41
CA GLU A 420 -8.10 18.31 -21.69
C GLU A 420 -7.65 17.17 -22.62
N ALA A 421 -6.34 16.90 -22.66
CA ALA A 421 -5.77 15.75 -23.36
C ALA A 421 -6.32 14.42 -22.80
N MET A 422 -6.33 14.25 -21.47
CA MET A 422 -6.88 13.07 -20.82
C MET A 422 -8.36 12.84 -21.15
N GLN A 423 -9.17 13.91 -21.18
CA GLN A 423 -10.57 13.82 -21.60
C GLN A 423 -10.72 13.32 -23.03
N LYS A 424 -9.93 13.87 -23.97
CA LYS A 424 -9.93 13.42 -25.38
C LYS A 424 -9.51 11.96 -25.50
N VAL A 425 -8.49 11.51 -24.76
CA VAL A 425 -8.05 10.11 -24.75
C VAL A 425 -9.17 9.20 -24.25
N LEU A 426 -9.84 9.56 -23.14
CA LEU A 426 -10.92 8.75 -22.55
C LEU A 426 -12.24 8.76 -23.36
N GLN A 427 -12.36 9.58 -24.40
CA GLN A 427 -13.45 9.47 -25.38
C GLN A 427 -13.22 8.31 -26.36
N GLN A 428 -11.98 7.86 -26.55
CA GLN A 428 -11.65 6.79 -27.48
C GLN A 428 -12.12 5.42 -26.95
N PRO A 429 -12.84 4.61 -27.75
CA PRO A 429 -13.34 3.30 -27.31
C PRO A 429 -12.26 2.36 -26.77
N ALA A 430 -11.06 2.36 -27.38
CA ALA A 430 -9.94 1.53 -26.96
C ALA A 430 -9.41 1.92 -25.57
N ALA A 431 -9.26 3.22 -25.29
CA ALA A 431 -8.83 3.71 -23.98
C ALA A 431 -9.84 3.35 -22.88
N ARG A 432 -11.15 3.50 -23.17
CA ARG A 432 -12.23 3.08 -22.26
C ARG A 432 -12.20 1.59 -22.00
N ALA A 433 -11.98 0.78 -23.03
CA ALA A 433 -11.84 -0.67 -22.91
C ALA A 433 -10.64 -1.07 -22.06
N CYS A 434 -9.49 -0.40 -22.23
CA CYS A 434 -8.33 -0.61 -21.38
C CYS A 434 -8.61 -0.21 -19.93
N TYR A 435 -9.13 0.99 -19.69
CA TYR A 435 -9.43 1.49 -18.35
C TYR A 435 -10.40 0.59 -17.57
N ARG A 436 -11.38 -0.02 -18.24
CA ARG A 436 -12.32 -0.99 -17.61
C ARG A 436 -11.62 -2.18 -16.94
N ARG A 437 -10.41 -2.54 -17.39
CA ARG A 437 -9.61 -3.61 -16.77
C ARG A 437 -9.14 -3.26 -15.36
N ARG A 438 -9.05 -1.96 -15.00
CA ARG A 438 -8.58 -1.47 -13.70
C ARG A 438 -9.27 -2.18 -12.52
N GLY A 439 -10.59 -2.28 -12.57
CA GLY A 439 -11.38 -2.92 -11.51
C GLY A 439 -11.00 -4.39 -11.31
N ALA A 440 -10.93 -5.16 -12.41
CA ALA A 440 -10.58 -6.58 -12.38
C ALA A 440 -9.14 -6.87 -11.92
N ILE A 441 -8.25 -5.86 -12.00
CA ILE A 441 -6.87 -5.93 -11.52
C ILE A 441 -6.82 -5.67 -10.02
N VAL A 442 -7.43 -4.58 -9.54
CA VAL A 442 -7.19 -4.08 -8.17
C VAL A 442 -8.24 -4.53 -7.15
N GLU A 443 -9.50 -4.68 -7.55
CA GLU A 443 -10.58 -5.02 -6.60
C GLU A 443 -10.40 -6.40 -5.95
N PRO A 444 -9.98 -7.47 -6.67
CA PRO A 444 -9.74 -8.77 -6.04
C PRO A 444 -8.63 -8.71 -4.97
N VAL A 445 -7.61 -7.90 -5.20
CA VAL A 445 -6.50 -7.71 -4.24
C VAL A 445 -7.01 -7.05 -2.97
N PHE A 446 -7.73 -5.93 -3.08
CA PHE A 446 -8.30 -5.28 -1.90
C PHE A 446 -9.34 -6.15 -1.18
N ALA A 447 -10.11 -6.95 -1.93
CA ALA A 447 -11.04 -7.91 -1.34
C ALA A 447 -10.28 -8.97 -0.52
N GLU A 448 -9.18 -9.52 -1.03
CA GLU A 448 -8.35 -10.46 -0.29
C GLU A 448 -7.78 -9.81 0.98
N LEU A 449 -7.15 -8.65 0.88
CA LEU A 449 -6.56 -7.96 2.04
C LEU A 449 -7.61 -7.67 3.12
N LYS A 450 -8.81 -7.24 2.74
CA LYS A 450 -9.88 -6.87 3.69
C LYS A 450 -10.65 -8.06 4.24
N GLU A 451 -11.07 -8.98 3.38
CA GLU A 451 -11.97 -10.07 3.75
C GLU A 451 -11.22 -11.33 4.19
N ARG A 452 -10.03 -11.59 3.63
CA ARG A 452 -9.24 -12.79 3.93
C ARG A 452 -8.09 -12.54 4.88
N GLN A 453 -7.43 -11.39 4.82
CA GLN A 453 -6.38 -11.05 5.80
C GLN A 453 -6.87 -10.15 6.95
N GLY A 454 -8.05 -9.53 6.80
CA GLY A 454 -8.67 -8.74 7.88
C GLY A 454 -8.20 -7.28 7.99
N LEU A 455 -7.61 -6.70 6.93
CA LEU A 455 -7.15 -5.30 6.89
C LEU A 455 -8.32 -4.30 6.86
N ARG A 456 -9.05 -4.22 7.98
CA ARG A 456 -10.16 -3.28 8.22
C ARG A 456 -9.75 -2.14 9.13
N ARG A 457 -8.77 -2.40 9.98
CA ARG A 457 -8.17 -1.50 10.95
C ARG A 457 -6.69 -1.86 11.10
N PHE A 458 -5.85 -0.85 11.29
CA PHE A 458 -4.48 -1.03 11.73
C PHE A 458 -4.41 -1.29 13.23
N HIS A 459 -3.53 -2.18 13.65
CA HIS A 459 -3.37 -2.56 15.05
C HIS A 459 -2.18 -1.87 15.71
N ARG A 460 -1.29 -1.30 14.90
CA ARG A 460 -0.15 -0.51 15.37
C ARG A 460 -0.47 0.97 15.28
N ARG A 461 -0.07 1.71 16.33
CA ARG A 461 -0.28 3.17 16.42
C ARG A 461 0.86 3.93 15.75
N GLY A 462 0.50 4.90 14.92
CA GLY A 462 1.40 5.81 14.22
C GLY A 462 1.63 5.40 12.77
N LEU A 463 1.80 6.39 11.90
CA LEU A 463 1.82 6.21 10.44
C LEU A 463 2.90 5.22 10.01
N ARG A 464 4.13 5.37 10.52
CA ARG A 464 5.27 4.48 10.21
C ARG A 464 4.99 3.02 10.54
N LYS A 465 4.40 2.74 11.70
CA LYS A 465 4.10 1.36 12.12
C LYS A 465 2.91 0.77 11.36
N ALA A 466 1.94 1.61 10.99
CA ALA A 466 0.83 1.20 10.13
C ALA A 466 1.30 0.93 8.69
N ALA A 467 2.30 1.68 8.19
CA ALA A 467 2.90 1.45 6.87
C ALA A 467 3.63 0.09 6.83
N MET A 468 4.42 -0.21 7.85
CA MET A 468 5.01 -1.55 8.03
C MET A 468 3.94 -2.66 8.10
N GLU A 469 2.83 -2.42 8.79
CA GLU A 469 1.71 -3.38 8.85
C GLU A 469 1.08 -3.60 7.47
N LEU A 470 0.88 -2.53 6.68
CA LEU A 470 0.43 -2.62 5.29
C LEU A 470 1.42 -3.42 4.43
N ALA A 471 2.71 -3.17 4.55
CA ALA A 471 3.74 -3.90 3.82
C ALA A 471 3.70 -5.40 4.13
N LEU A 472 3.57 -5.79 5.41
CA LEU A 472 3.43 -7.21 5.80
C LEU A 472 2.19 -7.87 5.19
N HIS A 473 1.05 -7.16 5.14
CA HIS A 473 -0.16 -7.62 4.44
C HIS A 473 0.11 -7.85 2.94
N CYS A 474 0.82 -6.93 2.28
CA CYS A 474 1.17 -7.03 0.87
C CYS A 474 2.16 -8.17 0.59
N ILE A 475 3.17 -8.34 1.45
CA ILE A 475 4.12 -9.47 1.42
C ILE A 475 3.37 -10.79 1.54
N ALA A 476 2.51 -10.93 2.54
CA ALA A 476 1.74 -12.16 2.74
C ALA A 476 0.84 -12.47 1.54
N TYR A 477 0.24 -11.43 0.93
CA TYR A 477 -0.56 -11.58 -0.28
C TYR A 477 0.28 -12.07 -1.47
N ASN A 478 1.42 -11.41 -1.76
CA ASN A 478 2.28 -11.78 -2.87
C ASN A 478 2.86 -13.19 -2.70
N LEU A 479 3.28 -13.57 -1.49
CA LEU A 479 3.74 -14.92 -1.19
C LEU A 479 2.64 -15.95 -1.40
N LYS A 480 1.40 -15.67 -0.98
CA LYS A 480 0.25 -16.54 -1.27
C LYS A 480 0.07 -16.76 -2.78
N GLN A 481 0.21 -15.71 -3.59
CA GLN A 481 0.12 -15.82 -5.04
C GLN A 481 1.24 -16.71 -5.62
N ALA A 482 2.48 -16.53 -5.18
CA ALA A 482 3.60 -17.38 -5.62
C ALA A 482 3.41 -18.85 -5.22
N LEU A 483 2.99 -19.11 -3.97
CA LEU A 483 2.78 -20.46 -3.44
C LEU A 483 1.56 -21.17 -4.07
N GLY A 484 0.54 -20.39 -4.45
CA GLY A 484 -0.68 -20.87 -5.10
C GLY A 484 -0.54 -21.07 -6.61
N SER A 485 0.44 -20.43 -7.24
CA SER A 485 0.78 -20.62 -8.64
C SER A 485 1.37 -22.02 -8.83
N GLN A 486 0.51 -23.02 -9.01
CA GLN A 486 0.97 -24.36 -9.39
C GLN A 486 1.49 -24.29 -10.83
N VAL A 487 2.79 -24.54 -11.00
CA VAL A 487 3.32 -25.00 -12.28
C VAL A 487 2.72 -26.39 -12.50
N VAL A 488 1.71 -26.48 -13.35
CA VAL A 488 1.24 -27.77 -13.85
C VAL A 488 2.23 -28.18 -14.92
N VAL A 489 3.10 -29.14 -14.58
CA VAL A 489 3.93 -29.83 -15.57
C VAL A 489 3.03 -30.85 -16.27
N VAL A 490 2.54 -30.52 -17.46
CA VAL A 490 1.88 -31.52 -18.31
C VAL A 490 2.97 -32.26 -19.05
N ARG A 491 3.20 -33.52 -18.70
CA ARG A 491 4.01 -34.44 -19.52
C ARG A 491 3.13 -34.99 -20.63
N LEU A 492 3.42 -34.61 -21.87
CA LEU A 492 2.84 -35.21 -23.07
C LEU A 492 3.83 -36.24 -23.59
N PHE A 493 3.39 -37.49 -23.71
CA PHE A 493 4.13 -38.52 -24.42
C PHE A 493 3.61 -38.59 -25.86
N LEU A 494 4.41 -38.09 -26.81
CA LEU A 494 4.08 -38.12 -28.23
C LEU A 494 4.77 -39.32 -28.89
N LEU A 495 4.01 -40.10 -29.66
CA LEU A 495 4.57 -41.14 -30.52
C LEU A 495 4.97 -40.49 -31.85
N ALA A 496 6.27 -40.36 -32.09
CA ALA A 496 6.82 -39.86 -33.34
C ALA A 496 7.42 -41.00 -34.15
N ARG A 497 7.23 -40.96 -35.47
CA ARG A 497 7.82 -41.94 -36.41
C ARG A 497 8.46 -41.22 -37.59
N LEU A 498 9.76 -41.40 -37.76
CA LEU A 498 10.46 -41.02 -38.97
C LEU A 498 10.27 -42.13 -40.03
N PRO A 499 10.29 -41.80 -41.34
CA PRO A 499 10.14 -42.80 -42.39
C PRO A 499 11.23 -43.88 -42.27
N GLY A 500 10.81 -45.15 -42.14
CA GLY A 500 11.73 -46.29 -42.05
C GLY A 500 12.19 -46.69 -40.64
N SER A 501 11.74 -46.03 -39.58
CA SER A 501 12.10 -46.38 -38.19
C SER A 501 10.89 -46.83 -37.32
N PRO A 502 11.15 -47.55 -36.21
CA PRO A 502 10.12 -47.87 -35.21
C PRO A 502 9.63 -46.61 -34.48
N TRP A 503 8.46 -46.71 -33.85
CA TRP A 503 7.87 -45.61 -33.07
C TRP A 503 8.76 -45.24 -31.88
N LEU A 504 9.02 -43.94 -31.70
CA LEU A 504 9.74 -43.40 -30.56
C LEU A 504 8.76 -42.66 -29.65
N LEU A 505 8.84 -42.93 -28.35
CA LEU A 505 8.11 -42.18 -27.32
C LEU A 505 8.93 -40.94 -26.96
N VAL A 506 8.41 -39.75 -27.26
CA VAL A 506 9.06 -38.47 -26.92
C VAL A 506 8.37 -37.90 -25.69
N ASP A 507 9.13 -37.71 -24.59
CA ASP A 507 8.67 -37.02 -23.38
C ASP A 507 8.81 -35.50 -23.60
N CYS A 508 7.68 -34.80 -23.68
CA CYS A 508 7.63 -33.35 -23.77
C CYS A 508 7.02 -32.78 -22.48
N ALA A 509 7.82 -32.02 -21.72
CA ALA A 509 7.34 -31.28 -20.55
C ALA A 509 6.84 -29.89 -20.97
N LEU A 510 5.54 -29.63 -20.78
CA LEU A 510 4.96 -28.28 -20.90
C LEU A 510 4.76 -27.70 -19.50
N LEU A 511 5.31 -26.51 -19.26
CA LEU A 511 5.10 -25.73 -18.04
C LEU A 511 3.85 -24.85 -18.23
N LEU A 512 2.75 -25.20 -17.57
CA LEU A 512 1.55 -24.37 -17.55
C LEU A 512 1.44 -23.66 -16.19
N TYR A 513 1.36 -22.34 -16.22
CA TYR A 513 1.05 -21.54 -15.04
C TYR A 513 -0.47 -21.46 -14.89
N ALA A 514 -1.03 -22.12 -13.87
CA ALA A 514 -2.43 -21.93 -13.52
C ALA A 514 -2.62 -20.56 -12.81
N PRO A 515 -3.65 -19.78 -13.17
CA PRO A 515 -3.91 -18.46 -12.59
C PRO A 515 -4.38 -18.48 -11.14
#